data_AF-A0A1Y4AAN1-F1
#
_entry.id   AF-A0A1Y4AAN1-F1
#
_cell.length_a   1.000
_cell.length_b   1.000
_cell.length_c   1.000
_cell.angle_alpha   90.00
_cell.angle_beta   90.00
_cell.angle_gamma   90.00
#
_symmetry.space_group_name_H-M   'P 1'
#
loop_
_entity.id
_entity.type
_entity.pdbx_description
1 polymer ?
#
loop_
_entity_poly.entity_id
_entity_poly.type
_entity_poly.pdbx_seq_one_letter_code
_entity_poly.pdbx_strand_id
1 'polypeptide(L)'
;MDESKELTGLNQDNYDYPLADVSHLSPKEKKDLLRRGMHIPKELHSDEEFEQWVTVFAEWNTYNYSNGHKPTEEERNVEKMAAASYERGLWYHHKRFNEWKKEHLQPLVDELVEHAAHDPQYDWQYLYELEYAKLRCMRAYFSHSLIADENGNFGFNRWIDICINLLQHIKDDGLNISRKQIERMNIRNVGDVVTSSMVCDYMEAPISVDEENSSLDKFFYGKQIYVRKMERLYYRIRLYKMKEWWE
;
A
#
# COMPACT_ATOMS: atom_id res chain seq x y z
N MET A 1 -6.38 -17.79 -12.45
CA MET A 1 -5.84 -16.75 -13.35
C MET A 1 -6.19 -15.45 -12.67
N ASP A 2 -5.17 -14.75 -12.16
CA ASP A 2 -5.35 -13.41 -11.60
C ASP A 2 -5.81 -12.53 -12.78
N GLU A 3 -6.97 -11.89 -12.65
CA GLU A 3 -7.35 -10.83 -13.59
C GLU A 3 -6.18 -9.84 -13.62
N SER A 4 -5.75 -9.43 -14.82
CA SER A 4 -4.67 -8.45 -14.95
C SER A 4 -4.96 -7.27 -14.05
N LYS A 5 -4.12 -7.03 -13.03
CA LYS A 5 -4.32 -5.93 -12.08
C LYS A 5 -4.40 -4.62 -12.89
N GLU A 6 -5.59 -4.05 -12.92
CA GLU A 6 -5.85 -2.81 -13.63
C GLU A 6 -5.01 -1.70 -12.99
N LEU A 7 -4.21 -1.01 -13.81
CA LEU A 7 -3.34 0.08 -13.35
C LEU A 7 -4.14 1.39 -13.32
N THR A 8 -5.16 1.44 -12.46
CA THR A 8 -6.12 2.55 -12.37
C THR A 8 -5.44 3.91 -12.17
N GLY A 9 -4.27 3.94 -11.51
CA GLY A 9 -3.50 5.16 -11.27
C GLY A 9 -2.91 5.80 -12.54
N LEU A 10 -2.89 5.09 -13.67
CA LEU A 10 -2.47 5.62 -14.97
C LEU A 10 -3.56 6.43 -15.68
N ASN A 11 -4.82 6.28 -15.29
CA ASN A 11 -5.97 6.90 -15.97
C ASN A 11 -6.39 8.24 -15.35
N GLN A 12 -5.51 8.89 -14.58
CA GLN A 12 -5.82 10.14 -13.88
C GLN A 12 -5.99 11.34 -14.82
N ASP A 13 -5.39 11.31 -16.00
CA ASP A 13 -5.47 12.37 -17.01
C ASP A 13 -5.74 11.78 -18.40
N ASN A 14 -6.21 12.61 -19.32
CA ASN A 14 -6.35 12.23 -20.73
C ASN A 14 -5.00 12.41 -21.46
N TYR A 15 -4.35 11.30 -21.78
CA TYR A 15 -3.06 11.28 -22.49
C TYR A 15 -3.19 11.03 -24.00
N ASP A 16 -4.40 11.12 -24.57
CA ASP A 16 -4.68 10.87 -25.99
C ASP A 16 -4.41 12.09 -26.89
N TYR A 17 -3.66 13.08 -26.38
CA TYR A 17 -3.27 14.25 -27.17
C TYR A 17 -2.20 13.90 -28.23
N PRO A 18 -2.07 14.69 -29.31
CA PRO A 18 -1.17 14.37 -30.42
C PRO A 18 0.29 14.09 -30.02
N LEU A 19 0.98 13.28 -30.81
CA LEU A 19 2.42 13.05 -30.68
C LEU A 19 3.22 14.30 -31.07
N ALA A 20 4.41 14.45 -30.50
CA ALA A 20 5.30 15.56 -30.80
C ALA A 20 5.89 15.45 -32.21
N ASP A 21 6.20 16.59 -32.84
CA ASP A 21 6.88 16.57 -34.13
C ASP A 21 8.37 16.22 -33.96
N VAL A 22 8.75 15.03 -34.42
CA VAL A 22 10.13 14.53 -34.42
C VAL A 22 10.76 14.48 -35.81
N SER A 23 10.16 15.17 -36.80
CA SER A 23 10.66 15.22 -38.18
C SER A 23 12.00 15.93 -38.33
N HIS A 24 12.30 16.84 -37.39
CA HIS A 24 13.55 17.58 -37.33
C HIS A 24 14.74 16.75 -36.81
N LEU A 25 14.49 15.59 -36.17
CA LEU A 25 15.54 14.72 -35.63
C LEU A 25 16.12 13.78 -36.70
N SER A 26 17.44 13.72 -36.76
CA SER A 26 18.16 12.76 -37.61
C SER A 26 17.99 11.32 -37.10
N PRO A 27 18.21 10.29 -37.95
CA PRO A 27 18.13 8.89 -37.53
C PRO A 27 19.07 8.53 -36.38
N LYS A 28 20.23 9.20 -36.29
CA LYS A 28 21.20 9.00 -35.21
C LYS A 28 20.68 9.56 -33.89
N GLU A 29 20.07 10.73 -33.92
CA GLU A 29 19.45 11.37 -32.74
C GLU A 29 18.25 10.56 -32.24
N LYS A 30 17.38 10.08 -33.14
CA LYS A 30 16.26 9.19 -32.79
C LYS A 30 16.74 7.93 -32.07
N LYS A 31 17.82 7.29 -32.55
CA LYS A 31 18.38 6.08 -31.94
C LYS A 31 19.00 6.36 -30.56
N ASP A 32 19.67 7.49 -30.41
CA ASP A 32 20.23 7.92 -29.12
C ASP A 32 19.14 8.19 -28.09
N LEU A 33 18.09 8.91 -28.50
CA LEU A 33 16.92 9.21 -27.67
C LEU A 33 16.23 7.93 -27.18
N LEU A 34 15.98 6.96 -28.08
CA LEU A 34 15.43 5.64 -27.72
C LEU A 34 16.29 4.93 -26.67
N ARG A 35 17.61 4.97 -26.83
CA ARG A 35 18.55 4.32 -25.90
C ARG A 35 18.48 4.94 -24.51
N ARG A 36 18.41 6.27 -24.42
CA ARG A 36 18.32 7.01 -23.16
C ARG A 36 17.03 6.71 -22.40
N GLY A 37 15.89 6.64 -23.08
CA GLY A 37 14.62 6.31 -22.42
C GLY A 37 14.42 4.83 -22.09
N MET A 38 15.11 3.89 -22.76
CA MET A 38 15.00 2.45 -22.48
C MET A 38 15.64 1.98 -21.15
N HIS A 39 16.51 2.77 -20.52
CA HIS A 39 17.27 2.36 -19.33
C HIS A 39 16.77 2.99 -18.03
N ILE A 40 15.45 3.19 -17.95
CA ILE A 40 14.74 4.03 -16.99
C ILE A 40 14.71 5.47 -17.55
N PRO A 41 13.53 6.12 -17.63
CA PRO A 41 13.38 7.52 -18.08
C PRO A 41 14.20 8.57 -17.29
N LYS A 42 15.04 8.17 -16.33
CA LYS A 42 15.88 9.04 -15.49
C LYS A 42 16.91 9.87 -16.26
N GLU A 43 17.24 9.48 -17.49
CA GLU A 43 18.14 10.25 -18.35
C GLU A 43 17.43 11.28 -19.22
N LEU A 44 16.09 11.34 -19.18
CA LEU A 44 15.30 12.41 -19.82
C LEU A 44 15.17 13.57 -18.82
N HIS A 45 15.47 14.79 -19.27
CA HIS A 45 15.62 15.95 -18.41
C HIS A 45 14.42 16.90 -18.44
N SER A 46 13.51 16.74 -19.40
CA SER A 46 12.34 17.60 -19.55
C SER A 46 11.13 16.86 -20.12
N ASP A 47 9.95 17.45 -19.95
CA ASP A 47 8.71 16.95 -20.56
C ASP A 47 8.78 17.02 -22.08
N GLU A 48 9.44 18.04 -22.65
CA GLU A 48 9.65 18.15 -24.10
C GLU A 48 10.52 17.01 -24.64
N GLU A 49 11.61 16.67 -23.96
CA GLU A 49 12.49 15.58 -24.34
C GLU A 49 11.78 14.22 -24.20
N PHE A 50 10.95 14.07 -23.16
CA PHE A 50 10.09 12.91 -22.99
C PHE A 50 9.04 12.77 -24.10
N GLU A 51 8.38 13.86 -24.52
CA GLU A 51 7.39 13.83 -25.60
C GLU A 51 8.03 13.48 -26.96
N GLN A 52 9.27 13.91 -27.20
CA GLN A 52 10.04 13.46 -28.37
C GLN A 52 10.37 11.97 -28.25
N TRP A 53 10.81 11.51 -27.08
CA TRP A 53 11.14 10.11 -26.86
C TRP A 53 9.93 9.20 -27.05
N VAL A 54 8.78 9.53 -26.44
CA VAL A 54 7.56 8.70 -26.52
C VAL A 54 7.06 8.61 -27.96
N THR A 55 7.22 9.67 -28.74
CA THR A 55 6.89 9.67 -30.16
C THR A 55 7.77 8.68 -30.92
N VAL A 56 9.09 8.75 -30.75
CA VAL A 56 10.02 7.82 -31.42
C VAL A 56 9.81 6.39 -30.92
N PHE A 57 9.53 6.20 -29.63
CA PHE A 57 9.23 4.91 -29.03
C PHE A 57 7.96 4.29 -29.63
N ALA A 58 6.88 5.05 -29.71
CA ALA A 58 5.63 4.60 -30.33
C ALA A 58 5.82 4.27 -31.83
N GLU A 59 6.59 5.09 -32.57
CA GLU A 59 6.94 4.80 -33.97
C GLU A 59 7.72 3.49 -34.14
N TRP A 60 8.56 3.15 -33.15
CA TRP A 60 9.44 1.98 -33.20
C TRP A 60 8.85 0.71 -32.59
N ASN A 61 7.93 0.86 -31.63
CA ASN A 61 7.26 -0.23 -30.94
C ASN A 61 6.21 -0.88 -31.87
N THR A 62 6.66 -1.80 -32.71
CA THR A 62 5.78 -2.56 -33.59
C THR A 62 5.23 -3.78 -32.84
N TYR A 63 3.93 -3.79 -32.57
CA TYR A 63 3.24 -4.97 -32.06
C TYR A 63 3.29 -6.09 -33.10
N ASN A 64 3.84 -7.24 -32.71
CA ASN A 64 3.86 -8.43 -33.56
C ASN A 64 2.57 -9.22 -33.37
N TYR A 65 1.77 -9.30 -34.43
CA TYR A 65 0.56 -10.11 -34.46
C TYR A 65 0.92 -11.60 -34.65
N SER A 66 0.68 -12.41 -33.61
CA SER A 66 0.97 -13.85 -33.60
C SER A 66 0.29 -14.64 -34.73
N ASN A 67 -0.79 -14.10 -35.31
CA ASN A 67 -1.63 -14.78 -36.28
C ASN A 67 -1.27 -14.45 -37.74
N GLY A 68 -0.14 -13.76 -37.98
CA GLY A 68 0.26 -13.33 -39.32
C GLY A 68 -0.59 -12.19 -39.89
N HIS A 69 -1.43 -11.56 -39.06
CA HIS A 69 -2.19 -10.36 -39.42
C HIS A 69 -1.22 -9.23 -39.80
N LYS A 70 -1.53 -8.53 -40.88
CA LYS A 70 -0.81 -7.33 -41.29
C LYS A 70 -1.66 -6.13 -40.88
N PRO A 71 -1.24 -5.37 -39.85
CA PRO A 71 -2.06 -4.28 -39.36
C PRO A 71 -2.24 -3.19 -40.41
N THR A 72 -3.44 -2.63 -40.45
CA THR A 72 -3.76 -1.44 -41.26
C THR A 72 -3.03 -0.21 -40.72
N GLU A 73 -3.05 0.89 -41.47
CA GLU A 73 -2.48 2.15 -40.98
C GLU A 73 -3.26 2.71 -39.78
N GLU A 74 -4.60 2.55 -39.80
CA GLU A 74 -5.47 2.95 -38.69
C GLU A 74 -5.17 2.12 -37.43
N GLU A 75 -5.05 0.79 -37.54
CA GLU A 75 -4.68 -0.09 -36.43
C GLU A 75 -3.32 0.28 -35.84
N ARG A 76 -2.32 0.54 -36.70
CA ARG A 76 -0.99 1.01 -36.25
C ARG A 76 -1.06 2.35 -35.53
N ASN A 77 -1.91 3.27 -35.99
CA ASN A 77 -2.05 4.57 -35.33
C ASN A 77 -2.71 4.44 -33.95
N VAL A 78 -3.72 3.56 -33.82
CA VAL A 78 -4.33 3.24 -32.52
C VAL A 78 -3.30 2.64 -31.56
N GLU A 79 -2.49 1.69 -32.02
CA GLU A 79 -1.43 1.08 -31.20
C GLU A 79 -0.37 2.08 -30.74
N LYS A 80 0.08 2.95 -31.66
CA LYS A 80 1.03 4.02 -31.33
C LYS A 80 0.50 4.93 -30.23
N MET A 81 -0.75 5.35 -30.37
CA MET A 81 -1.40 6.21 -29.39
C MET A 81 -1.58 5.50 -28.06
N ALA A 82 -1.97 4.21 -28.05
CA ALA A 82 -2.09 3.43 -26.83
C ALA A 82 -0.74 3.28 -26.10
N ALA A 83 0.34 2.96 -26.83
CA ALA A 83 1.68 2.88 -26.27
C ALA A 83 2.14 4.23 -25.70
N ALA A 84 1.91 5.33 -26.43
CA ALA A 84 2.28 6.65 -25.96
C ALA A 84 1.47 7.11 -24.74
N SER A 85 0.17 6.85 -24.74
CA SER A 85 -0.74 7.15 -23.63
C SER A 85 -0.31 6.40 -22.35
N TYR A 86 0.06 5.12 -22.47
CA TYR A 86 0.59 4.33 -21.36
C TYR A 86 1.91 4.88 -20.79
N GLU A 87 2.88 5.18 -21.65
CA GLU A 87 4.17 5.72 -21.23
C GLU A 87 4.04 7.13 -20.62
N ARG A 88 3.17 7.98 -21.17
CA ARG A 88 2.81 9.29 -20.59
C ARG A 88 2.22 9.11 -19.19
N GLY A 89 1.28 8.19 -19.03
CA GLY A 89 0.73 7.84 -17.73
C GLY A 89 1.82 7.49 -16.72
N LEU A 90 2.79 6.65 -17.09
CA LEU A 90 3.90 6.27 -16.22
C LEU A 90 4.80 7.47 -15.85
N TRP A 91 5.16 8.29 -16.84
CA TRP A 91 6.02 9.45 -16.65
C TRP A 91 5.41 10.46 -15.67
N TYR A 92 4.18 10.91 -15.94
CA TYR A 92 3.52 11.91 -15.13
C TYR A 92 3.12 11.36 -13.76
N HIS A 93 2.71 10.09 -13.67
CA HIS A 93 2.52 9.43 -12.38
C HIS A 93 3.82 9.42 -11.57
N HIS A 94 4.97 9.08 -12.18
CA HIS A 94 6.25 9.06 -11.47
C HIS A 94 6.65 10.45 -10.94
N LYS A 95 6.44 11.51 -11.72
CA LYS A 95 6.69 12.89 -11.28
C LYS A 95 5.81 13.26 -10.07
N ARG A 96 4.48 13.09 -10.19
CA ARG A 96 3.53 13.36 -9.10
C ARG A 96 3.85 12.54 -7.85
N PHE A 97 4.12 11.26 -8.02
CA PHE A 97 4.48 10.37 -6.90
C PHE A 97 5.77 10.82 -6.20
N ASN A 98 6.80 11.24 -6.94
CA ASN A 98 8.05 11.69 -6.34
C ASN A 98 7.92 12.99 -5.54
N GLU A 99 7.07 13.91 -5.99
CA GLU A 99 6.72 15.13 -5.25
C GLU A 99 5.96 14.75 -3.97
N TRP A 100 4.86 14.00 -4.11
CA TRP A 100 4.05 13.53 -2.99
C TRP A 100 4.86 12.71 -1.97
N LYS A 101 5.75 11.82 -2.44
CA LYS A 101 6.58 10.95 -1.62
C LYS A 101 7.41 11.76 -0.63
N LYS A 102 8.00 12.87 -1.06
CA LYS A 102 8.85 13.71 -0.19
C LYS A 102 8.06 14.30 0.97
N GLU A 103 6.83 14.73 0.72
CA GLU A 103 6.01 15.43 1.72
C GLU A 103 5.25 14.47 2.63
N HIS A 104 4.81 13.32 2.13
CA HIS A 104 3.85 12.46 2.84
C HIS A 104 4.40 11.07 3.21
N LEU A 105 5.19 10.44 2.33
CA LEU A 105 5.70 9.09 2.59
C LEU A 105 7.04 9.11 3.34
N GLN A 106 7.93 10.04 2.99
CA GLN A 106 9.25 10.14 3.59
C GLN A 106 9.19 10.33 5.12
N PRO A 107 8.31 11.19 5.68
CA PRO A 107 8.20 11.31 7.13
C PRO A 107 7.81 10.00 7.83
N LEU A 108 6.93 9.19 7.22
CA LEU A 108 6.54 7.88 7.75
C LEU A 108 7.70 6.87 7.69
N VAL A 109 8.49 6.93 6.61
CA VAL A 109 9.68 6.09 6.46
C VAL A 109 10.74 6.49 7.48
N ASP A 110 10.92 7.79 7.72
CA ASP A 110 11.87 8.29 8.72
C ASP A 110 11.44 7.84 10.13
N GLU A 111 10.15 7.94 10.47
CA GLU A 111 9.56 7.39 11.72
C GLU A 111 9.84 5.88 11.85
N LEU A 112 9.62 5.10 10.79
CA LEU A 112 9.87 3.67 10.76
C LEU A 112 11.37 3.33 10.96
N VAL A 113 12.26 4.09 10.31
CA VAL A 113 13.72 3.89 10.41
C VAL A 113 14.22 4.25 11.81
N GLU A 114 13.71 5.34 12.40
CA GLU A 114 14.05 5.76 13.75
C GLU A 114 13.69 4.68 14.77
N HIS A 115 12.46 4.15 14.71
CA HIS A 115 12.03 3.03 15.55
C HIS A 115 12.91 1.79 15.35
N ALA A 116 13.17 1.41 14.09
CA ALA A 116 13.97 0.23 13.79
C ALA A 116 15.40 0.30 14.33
N ALA A 117 15.96 1.51 14.49
CA ALA A 117 17.35 1.72 14.86
C ALA A 117 17.61 1.77 16.37
N HIS A 118 16.64 2.19 17.19
CA HIS A 118 16.88 2.57 18.59
C HIS A 118 16.26 1.64 19.65
N ASP A 119 15.32 0.78 19.28
CA ASP A 119 14.53 0.01 20.25
C ASP A 119 14.99 -1.47 20.38
N PRO A 120 14.83 -2.09 21.55
CA PRO A 120 15.29 -3.46 21.80
C PRO A 120 14.45 -4.49 21.05
N GLN A 121 15.08 -5.24 20.14
CA GLN A 121 14.44 -6.29 19.32
C GLN A 121 13.78 -7.44 20.11
N TYR A 122 14.02 -7.52 21.42
CA TYR A 122 13.48 -8.56 22.30
C TYR A 122 12.22 -8.14 23.06
N ASP A 123 11.79 -6.87 22.95
CA ASP A 123 10.52 -6.42 23.50
C ASP A 123 9.39 -6.66 22.48
N TRP A 124 8.33 -7.34 22.92
CA TRP A 124 7.17 -7.62 22.08
C TRP A 124 6.39 -6.34 21.77
N GLN A 125 6.41 -5.33 22.66
CA GLN A 125 5.76 -4.04 22.42
C GLN A 125 6.44 -3.32 21.25
N TYR A 126 7.77 -3.35 21.23
CA TYR A 126 8.56 -2.83 20.12
C TYR A 126 8.18 -3.48 18.78
N LEU A 127 8.03 -4.81 18.73
CA LEU A 127 7.68 -5.50 17.48
C LEU A 127 6.30 -5.06 16.93
N TYR A 128 5.33 -4.77 17.80
CA TYR A 128 4.03 -4.27 17.37
C TYR A 128 4.08 -2.80 16.92
N GLU A 129 4.86 -1.95 17.58
CA GLU A 129 5.08 -0.56 17.16
C GLU A 129 5.77 -0.49 15.78
N LEU A 130 6.81 -1.30 15.58
CA LEU A 130 7.52 -1.38 14.31
C LEU A 130 6.61 -1.85 13.17
N GLU A 131 5.83 -2.91 13.41
CA GLU A 131 4.90 -3.43 12.42
C GLU A 131 3.74 -2.45 12.13
N TYR A 132 3.31 -1.69 13.13
CA TYR A 132 2.32 -0.62 12.97
C TYR A 132 2.85 0.49 12.05
N ALA A 133 4.05 1.01 12.32
CA ALA A 133 4.71 2.01 11.48
C ALA A 133 4.90 1.50 10.04
N LYS A 134 5.31 0.24 9.88
CA LYS A 134 5.48 -0.40 8.58
C LYS A 134 4.17 -0.46 7.79
N LEU A 135 3.08 -0.89 8.41
CA LEU A 135 1.78 -0.96 7.72
C LEU A 135 1.25 0.43 7.34
N ARG A 136 1.49 1.46 8.16
CA ARG A 136 1.19 2.86 7.80
C ARG A 136 1.96 3.32 6.57
N CYS A 137 3.27 3.06 6.52
CA CYS A 137 4.10 3.35 5.34
C CYS A 137 3.55 2.68 4.09
N MET A 138 3.20 1.39 4.19
CA MET A 138 2.64 0.66 3.06
C MET A 138 1.27 1.16 2.64
N ARG A 139 0.39 1.46 3.60
CA ARG A 139 -0.94 2.01 3.30
C ARG A 139 -0.82 3.31 2.52
N ALA A 140 0.10 4.18 2.94
CA ALA A 140 0.41 5.43 2.26
C ALA A 140 1.01 5.17 0.87
N TYR A 141 2.06 4.35 0.77
CA TYR A 141 2.69 4.01 -0.51
C TYR A 141 1.68 3.48 -1.53
N PHE A 142 0.89 2.47 -1.16
CA PHE A 142 -0.05 1.86 -2.08
C PHE A 142 -1.18 2.80 -2.47
N SER A 143 -1.58 3.75 -1.61
CA SER A 143 -2.61 4.75 -1.94
C SER A 143 -2.23 5.72 -3.06
N HIS A 144 -0.93 5.82 -3.39
CA HIS A 144 -0.42 6.69 -4.45
C HIS A 144 0.36 5.88 -5.50
N SER A 145 0.16 4.57 -5.53
CA SER A 145 0.78 3.67 -6.50
C SER A 145 -0.13 3.43 -7.70
N LEU A 146 0.41 2.80 -8.74
CA LEU A 146 -0.31 2.54 -10.00
C LEU A 146 -1.60 1.70 -9.84
N ILE A 147 -1.71 0.94 -8.75
CA ILE A 147 -2.87 0.09 -8.45
C ILE A 147 -3.98 0.80 -7.66
N ALA A 148 -3.78 2.07 -7.31
CA ALA A 148 -4.75 2.86 -6.59
C ALA A 148 -5.69 3.60 -7.55
N ASP A 149 -6.95 3.75 -7.14
CA ASP A 149 -7.87 4.68 -7.78
C ASP A 149 -7.57 6.14 -7.41
N GLU A 150 -8.35 7.07 -7.99
CA GLU A 150 -8.27 8.52 -7.72
C GLU A 150 -8.46 8.91 -6.25
N ASN A 151 -9.10 8.04 -5.45
CA ASN A 151 -9.36 8.24 -4.03
C ASN A 151 -8.32 7.54 -3.14
N GLY A 152 -7.28 6.94 -3.74
CA GLY A 152 -6.23 6.21 -3.03
C GLY A 152 -6.67 4.85 -2.46
N ASN A 153 -7.74 4.27 -3.01
CA ASN A 153 -8.19 2.92 -2.70
C ASN A 153 -7.56 1.90 -3.65
N PHE A 154 -7.21 0.74 -3.10
CA PHE A 154 -6.67 -0.39 -3.85
C PHE A 154 -7.27 -1.68 -3.27
N GLY A 155 -7.27 -2.76 -4.05
CA GLY A 155 -8.09 -3.96 -3.76
C GLY A 155 -7.90 -4.63 -2.39
N PHE A 156 -6.81 -4.33 -1.69
CA PHE A 156 -6.49 -4.89 -0.38
C PHE A 156 -6.36 -3.85 0.75
N ASN A 157 -6.69 -2.58 0.50
CA ASN A 157 -6.58 -1.49 1.47
C ASN A 157 -7.30 -1.82 2.79
N ARG A 158 -8.50 -2.40 2.73
CA ARG A 158 -9.33 -2.74 3.89
C ARG A 158 -8.60 -3.64 4.88
N TRP A 159 -7.82 -4.60 4.41
CA TRP A 159 -7.11 -5.51 5.30
C TRP A 159 -5.92 -4.84 5.98
N ILE A 160 -5.22 -3.94 5.28
CA ILE A 160 -4.18 -3.10 5.87
C ILE A 160 -4.81 -2.20 6.94
N ASP A 161 -5.92 -1.53 6.62
CA ASP A 161 -6.63 -0.63 7.55
C ASP A 161 -7.12 -1.38 8.79
N ILE A 162 -7.66 -2.60 8.65
CA ILE A 162 -8.02 -3.45 9.79
C ILE A 162 -6.78 -3.78 10.62
N CYS A 163 -5.67 -4.21 10.01
CA CYS A 163 -4.46 -4.54 10.74
C CYS A 163 -3.86 -3.34 11.49
N ILE A 164 -3.84 -2.15 10.89
CA ILE A 164 -3.41 -0.90 11.55
C ILE A 164 -4.27 -0.64 12.79
N ASN A 165 -5.59 -0.71 12.67
CA ASN A 165 -6.51 -0.51 13.80
C ASN A 165 -6.32 -1.57 14.90
N LEU A 166 -6.12 -2.84 14.53
CA LEU A 166 -5.86 -3.91 15.51
C LEU A 166 -4.53 -3.67 16.23
N LEU A 167 -3.47 -3.33 15.51
CA LEU A 167 -2.16 -3.03 16.09
C LEU A 167 -2.19 -1.81 17.01
N GLN A 168 -2.97 -0.77 16.68
CA GLN A 168 -3.19 0.36 17.59
C GLN A 168 -3.75 -0.11 18.94
N HIS A 169 -4.75 -0.99 18.93
CA HIS A 169 -5.31 -1.52 20.18
C HIS A 169 -4.33 -2.41 20.95
N ILE A 170 -3.46 -3.14 20.25
CA ILE A 170 -2.48 -4.05 20.87
C ILE A 170 -1.32 -3.26 21.49
N LYS A 171 -0.76 -2.30 20.74
CA LYS A 171 0.39 -1.49 21.17
C LYS A 171 0.03 -0.54 22.32
N ASP A 172 -1.20 -0.02 22.32
CA ASP A 172 -1.72 0.80 23.42
C ASP A 172 -2.20 -0.04 24.62
N ASP A 173 -1.87 -1.33 24.71
CA ASP A 173 -2.32 -2.29 25.75
C ASP A 173 -3.82 -2.18 26.06
N GLY A 174 -4.64 -1.99 25.02
CA GLY A 174 -6.08 -1.90 25.17
C GLY A 174 -6.60 -0.65 25.88
N LEU A 175 -5.80 0.43 25.99
CA LEU A 175 -6.21 1.72 26.59
C LEU A 175 -7.55 2.22 26.02
N ASN A 176 -7.76 2.05 24.71
CA ASN A 176 -8.94 2.52 23.99
C ASN A 176 -10.16 1.58 24.07
N ILE A 177 -10.12 0.52 24.88
CA ILE A 177 -11.24 -0.42 25.05
C ILE A 177 -12.21 0.14 26.10
N SER A 178 -13.45 0.36 25.69
CA SER A 178 -14.51 0.86 26.57
C SER A 178 -15.04 -0.22 27.54
N ARG A 179 -15.50 0.21 28.71
CA ARG A 179 -16.15 -0.67 29.70
C ARG A 179 -17.35 -1.43 29.11
N LYS A 180 -18.16 -0.76 28.26
CA LYS A 180 -19.30 -1.38 27.57
C LYS A 180 -18.89 -2.53 26.65
N GLN A 181 -17.73 -2.46 26.01
CA GLN A 181 -17.22 -3.56 25.18
C GLN A 181 -16.86 -4.77 26.07
N ILE A 182 -16.18 -4.53 27.19
CA ILE A 182 -15.80 -5.57 28.16
C ILE A 182 -17.04 -6.24 28.76
N GLU A 183 -18.04 -5.47 29.19
CA GLU A 183 -19.29 -6.00 29.76
C GLU A 183 -20.06 -6.90 28.79
N ARG A 184 -19.98 -6.60 27.48
CA ARG A 184 -20.65 -7.38 26.42
C ARG A 184 -19.82 -8.56 25.92
N MET A 185 -18.66 -8.82 26.52
CA MET A 185 -17.77 -9.88 26.08
C MET A 185 -18.41 -11.26 26.27
N ASN A 186 -18.55 -12.00 25.18
CA ASN A 186 -18.96 -13.40 25.25
C ASN A 186 -17.76 -14.29 25.62
N ILE A 187 -17.75 -14.76 26.86
CA ILE A 187 -16.66 -15.55 27.46
C ILE A 187 -16.51 -16.93 26.78
N ARG A 188 -17.57 -17.46 26.15
CA ARG A 188 -17.48 -18.72 25.40
C ARG A 188 -16.54 -18.64 24.19
N ASN A 189 -16.28 -17.43 23.70
CA ASN A 189 -15.48 -17.17 22.50
C ASN A 189 -14.03 -16.78 22.82
N VAL A 190 -13.58 -16.93 24.07
CA VAL A 190 -12.21 -16.55 24.49
C VAL A 190 -11.39 -17.70 25.04
N GLY A 191 -11.98 -18.87 25.29
CA GLY A 191 -11.29 -20.01 25.90
C GLY A 191 -10.17 -20.61 25.03
N ASP A 192 -10.17 -20.35 23.73
CA ASP A 192 -9.09 -20.75 22.80
C ASP A 192 -8.17 -19.57 22.43
N VAL A 193 -8.36 -18.42 23.07
CA VAL A 193 -7.56 -17.19 22.92
C VAL A 193 -6.68 -16.96 24.15
N VAL A 194 -7.23 -17.19 25.35
CA VAL A 194 -6.58 -16.97 26.64
C VAL A 194 -6.64 -18.22 27.50
N THR A 195 -5.84 -18.28 28.57
CA THR A 195 -5.82 -19.43 29.49
C THR A 195 -7.13 -19.51 30.29
N SER A 196 -7.50 -20.73 30.71
CA SER A 196 -8.67 -20.93 31.58
C SER A 196 -8.57 -20.14 32.89
N SER A 197 -7.36 -19.98 33.44
CA SER A 197 -7.11 -19.16 34.65
C SER A 197 -7.57 -17.72 34.43
N MET A 198 -7.14 -17.09 33.33
CA MET A 198 -7.48 -15.70 33.02
C MET A 198 -8.99 -15.49 32.83
N VAL A 199 -9.69 -16.52 32.34
CA VAL A 199 -11.15 -16.51 32.24
C VAL A 199 -11.81 -16.57 33.62
N CYS A 200 -11.32 -17.44 34.50
CA CYS A 200 -11.77 -17.50 35.90
C CYS A 200 -11.51 -16.17 36.61
N ASP A 201 -10.31 -15.62 36.49
CA ASP A 201 -9.93 -14.34 37.09
C ASP A 201 -10.87 -13.21 36.63
N TYR A 202 -11.21 -13.14 35.33
CA TYR A 202 -12.18 -12.20 34.79
C TYR A 202 -13.61 -12.39 35.33
N MET A 203 -14.04 -13.65 35.53
CA MET A 203 -15.38 -13.96 36.03
C MET A 203 -15.54 -13.60 37.50
N GLU A 204 -14.50 -13.83 38.30
CA GLU A 204 -14.47 -13.65 39.75
C GLU A 204 -14.09 -12.21 40.17
N ALA A 205 -13.44 -11.45 39.29
CA ALA A 205 -13.01 -10.10 39.58
C ALA A 205 -14.18 -9.15 39.90
N PRO A 206 -13.99 -8.24 40.88
CA PRO A 206 -15.00 -7.25 41.23
C PRO A 206 -15.22 -6.26 40.07
N ILE A 207 -16.42 -5.70 40.01
CA ILE A 207 -16.73 -4.57 39.12
C ILE A 207 -16.29 -3.30 39.86
N SER A 208 -15.21 -2.64 39.41
CA SER A 208 -14.81 -1.36 40.00
C SER A 208 -15.82 -0.26 39.63
N VAL A 209 -16.09 0.62 40.58
CA VAL A 209 -16.90 1.83 40.34
C VAL A 209 -16.00 3.02 39.99
N ASP A 210 -14.76 3.06 40.49
CA ASP A 210 -13.78 4.15 40.30
C ASP A 210 -12.61 3.75 39.40
N GLU A 211 -12.23 4.64 38.47
CA GLU A 211 -11.15 4.46 37.49
C GLU A 211 -9.73 4.59 38.09
N GLU A 212 -9.59 5.21 39.27
CA GLU A 212 -8.28 5.59 39.81
C GLU A 212 -7.62 4.52 40.70
N ASN A 213 -8.33 3.48 41.13
CA ASN A 213 -7.78 2.51 42.08
C ASN A 213 -8.32 1.08 41.89
N SER A 214 -7.93 0.44 40.80
CA SER A 214 -8.13 -1.00 40.69
C SER A 214 -6.94 -1.74 40.10
N SER A 215 -6.08 -2.22 40.99
CA SER A 215 -5.28 -3.39 40.69
C SER A 215 -6.21 -4.61 40.64
N LEU A 216 -6.49 -5.12 39.44
CA LEU A 216 -7.16 -6.41 39.18
C LEU A 216 -8.71 -6.44 39.26
N ASP A 217 -9.42 -5.44 38.75
CA ASP A 217 -10.87 -5.55 38.49
C ASP A 217 -11.21 -6.27 37.18
N LYS A 218 -12.51 -6.46 36.96
CA LYS A 218 -13.06 -7.00 35.72
C LYS A 218 -12.66 -6.19 34.47
N PHE A 219 -12.37 -4.90 34.62
CA PHE A 219 -11.96 -4.04 33.50
C PHE A 219 -10.52 -4.31 33.10
N PHE A 220 -9.61 -4.48 34.06
CA PHE A 220 -8.22 -4.89 33.87
C PHE A 220 -8.13 -6.22 33.13
N TYR A 221 -8.77 -7.28 33.64
CA TYR A 221 -8.78 -8.58 32.98
C TYR A 221 -9.50 -8.52 31.62
N GLY A 222 -10.58 -7.73 31.52
CA GLY A 222 -11.31 -7.52 30.29
C GLY A 222 -10.46 -6.90 29.17
N LYS A 223 -9.66 -5.86 29.48
CA LYS A 223 -8.71 -5.25 28.54
C LYS A 223 -7.70 -6.29 28.04
N GLN A 224 -7.09 -7.01 28.97
CA GLN A 224 -6.08 -8.02 28.65
C GLN A 224 -6.65 -9.14 27.75
N ILE A 225 -7.87 -9.63 28.01
CA ILE A 225 -8.53 -10.61 27.15
C ILE A 225 -8.79 -10.02 25.74
N TYR A 226 -9.25 -8.78 25.67
CA TYR A 226 -9.51 -8.13 24.38
C TYR A 226 -8.24 -7.92 23.56
N VAL A 227 -7.12 -7.52 24.17
CA VAL A 227 -5.83 -7.41 23.48
C VAL A 227 -5.45 -8.74 22.84
N ARG A 228 -5.56 -9.86 23.56
CA ARG A 228 -5.30 -11.21 23.00
C ARG A 228 -6.24 -11.59 21.85
N LYS A 229 -7.50 -11.15 21.90
CA LYS A 229 -8.44 -11.35 20.77
C LYS A 229 -8.01 -10.55 19.55
N MET A 230 -7.58 -9.30 19.73
CA MET A 230 -7.08 -8.46 18.64
C MET A 230 -5.82 -9.07 18.03
N GLU A 231 -4.85 -9.49 18.84
CA GLU A 231 -3.62 -10.17 18.39
C GLU A 231 -3.95 -11.40 17.55
N ARG A 232 -4.85 -12.28 18.03
CA ARG A 232 -5.22 -13.49 17.30
C ARG A 232 -5.89 -13.20 15.97
N LEU A 233 -6.77 -12.20 15.92
CA LEU A 233 -7.40 -11.77 14.67
C LEU A 233 -6.37 -11.19 13.70
N TYR A 234 -5.47 -10.34 14.22
CA TYR A 234 -4.36 -9.76 13.47
C TYR A 234 -3.51 -10.85 12.81
N TYR A 235 -3.05 -11.85 13.57
CA TYR A 235 -2.24 -12.95 13.02
C TYR A 235 -2.98 -13.77 11.97
N ARG A 236 -4.28 -14.04 12.16
CA ARG A 236 -5.09 -14.74 11.14
C ARG A 236 -5.20 -13.93 9.85
N ILE A 237 -5.41 -12.62 9.93
CA ILE A 237 -5.46 -11.77 8.74
C ILE A 237 -4.10 -11.74 8.05
N ARG A 238 -2.99 -11.57 8.80
CA ARG A 238 -1.63 -11.60 8.24
C ARG A 238 -1.36 -12.92 7.51
N LEU A 239 -1.71 -14.05 8.12
CA LEU A 239 -1.45 -15.39 7.56
C LEU A 239 -2.31 -15.73 6.35
N TYR A 240 -3.61 -15.40 6.36
CA TYR A 240 -4.56 -15.90 5.36
C TYR A 240 -5.01 -14.87 4.33
N LYS A 241 -4.85 -13.57 4.60
CA LYS A 241 -5.29 -12.50 3.71
C LYS A 241 -4.14 -11.72 3.14
N MET A 242 -3.10 -11.47 3.92
CA MET A 242 -1.99 -10.64 3.48
C MET A 242 -0.80 -11.42 2.93
N LYS A 243 -0.71 -12.74 3.14
CA LYS A 243 0.48 -13.54 2.80
C LYS A 243 0.93 -13.37 1.35
N GLU A 244 0.00 -13.44 0.41
CA GLU A 244 0.25 -13.36 -1.04
C GLU A 244 0.58 -11.94 -1.53
N TRP A 245 0.63 -10.94 -0.65
CA TRP A 245 1.00 -9.57 -1.03
C TRP A 245 2.48 -9.25 -0.79
N TRP A 246 3.19 -10.16 -0.11
CA TRP A 246 4.61 -9.98 0.25
C TRP A 246 5.56 -10.87 -0.54
N GLU A 247 5.03 -11.93 -1.16
CA GLU A 247 5.73 -12.84 -2.09
C GLU A 247 5.51 -12.38 -3.53
#